data_AF-A0A1G9DZ41-F1
#
_entry.id   AF-A0A1G9DZ41-F1
#
_cell.length_a   1.000
_cell.length_b   1.000
_cell.length_c   1.000
_cell.angle_alpha   90.00
_cell.angle_beta   90.00
_cell.angle_gamma   90.00
#
_symmetry.space_group_name_H-M   'P 1'
#
loop_
_entity.id
_entity.type
_entity.pdbx_description
1 polymer ?
#
loop_
_entity_poly.entity_id
_entity_poly.type
_entity_poly.pdbx_seq_one_letter_code
_entity_poly.pdbx_strand_id
1 'polypeptide(L)'
;MSGPESLFKRPRSIRRGAGLTFLFAGVLAAGAATGSFGSEPDHPPAPPARSAPVAQDVSEAAAEALADGKSPTDAAREVVSRSGDRWGKVYDEEEYAEFEQALDGEYTGVGLWTRRGDGGRIEVAAVQHGGPADKAGIHEGDRLRSVDGRRVDGSSPAEVVRLLRGAEDAGPGSEVTLGLERGKRTWTSTLRRATLAKQTVSVRDFEDGTRLVKVSAFTKGSGTEVRKAVEAAPAGHGILLDLRGNSGGLVAEAVDAASAFLDGGLVATYDVRGEQRALHAIRGGQTSRPLVVLVDGGTMSAAELLAGALQDRGRAVVVGSRTFGKGSVQMPTRLPDGSVAELTVGHYRTPSGRGVDGRGITPDLVADEDAEARARTVLTGLGPPS
;
A
#
# COMPACT_ATOMS: atom_id res chain seq x y z
N MET A 1 -23.36 -58.57 -27.49
CA MET A 1 -23.17 -57.46 -28.45
C MET A 1 -23.28 -56.18 -27.63
N SER A 2 -22.14 -55.64 -27.21
CA SER A 2 -21.53 -54.41 -27.76
C SER A 2 -22.27 -53.17 -27.22
N GLY A 3 -21.84 -52.51 -26.15
CA GLY A 3 -20.69 -51.59 -26.10
C GLY A 3 -21.17 -50.24 -25.47
N PRO A 4 -20.27 -49.34 -25.00
CA PRO A 4 -20.20 -49.05 -23.56
C PRO A 4 -20.42 -47.58 -23.11
N GLU A 5 -20.35 -47.44 -21.79
CA GLU A 5 -20.39 -46.29 -20.87
C GLU A 5 -19.75 -44.96 -21.35
N SER A 6 -20.40 -43.85 -20.99
CA SER A 6 -19.77 -42.53 -20.90
C SER A 6 -19.92 -41.99 -19.48
N LEU A 7 -18.89 -42.25 -18.66
CA LEU A 7 -18.64 -41.63 -17.36
C LEU A 7 -17.76 -40.39 -17.57
N PHE A 8 -18.34 -39.23 -17.87
CA PHE A 8 -17.61 -37.97 -17.76
C PHE A 8 -17.63 -37.47 -16.31
N LYS A 9 -16.66 -37.95 -15.53
CA LYS A 9 -16.27 -37.38 -14.24
C LYS A 9 -15.76 -35.95 -14.46
N ARG A 10 -16.42 -34.97 -13.83
CA ARG A 10 -15.94 -33.59 -13.69
C ARG A 10 -14.52 -33.58 -13.11
N PRO A 11 -13.56 -32.83 -13.66
CA PRO A 11 -12.27 -32.66 -13.01
C PRO A 11 -12.48 -31.84 -11.73
N ARG A 12 -12.12 -32.47 -10.61
CA ARG A 12 -12.05 -31.86 -9.28
C ARG A 12 -11.07 -30.69 -9.34
N SER A 13 -11.54 -29.50 -8.98
CA SER A 13 -10.72 -28.31 -8.78
C SER A 13 -9.65 -28.60 -7.72
N ILE A 14 -8.40 -28.72 -8.15
CA ILE A 14 -7.25 -28.79 -7.25
C ILE A 14 -7.05 -27.38 -6.70
N ARG A 15 -7.57 -27.15 -5.49
CA ARG A 15 -7.14 -26.04 -4.63
C ARG A 15 -5.73 -26.35 -4.14
N ARG A 16 -4.73 -25.92 -4.89
CA ARG A 16 -3.35 -25.75 -4.44
C ARG A 16 -2.83 -24.45 -5.06
N GLY A 17 -3.30 -23.33 -4.53
CA GLY A 17 -2.70 -22.03 -4.83
C GLY A 17 -1.64 -21.75 -3.77
N ALA A 18 -0.38 -22.08 -4.07
CA ALA A 18 0.70 -21.24 -3.57
C ALA A 18 0.43 -19.85 -4.17
N GLY A 19 -0.14 -18.94 -3.37
CA GLY A 19 -0.52 -17.62 -3.83
C GLY A 19 0.73 -16.91 -4.32
N LEU A 20 0.83 -16.66 -5.62
CA LEU A 20 1.82 -15.74 -6.15
C LEU A 20 1.45 -14.36 -5.60
N THR A 21 2.10 -13.91 -4.54
CA THR A 21 1.97 -12.55 -4.04
C THR A 21 2.66 -11.63 -5.04
N PHE A 22 1.90 -11.11 -6.00
CA PHE A 22 2.36 -10.03 -6.86
C PHE A 22 2.44 -8.76 -6.03
N LEU A 23 3.60 -8.10 -6.09
CA LEU A 23 3.86 -6.85 -5.40
C LEU A 23 4.19 -5.76 -6.42
N PHE A 24 3.54 -4.63 -6.21
CA PHE A 24 3.87 -3.36 -6.86
C PHE A 24 4.62 -2.44 -5.89
N ALA A 25 5.00 -2.96 -4.72
CA ALA A 25 5.58 -2.20 -3.63
C ALA A 25 6.84 -1.46 -4.09
N GLY A 26 6.80 -0.13 -4.01
CA GLY A 26 8.00 0.69 -4.07
C GLY A 26 8.49 0.91 -2.66
N VAL A 27 9.75 0.57 -2.38
CA VAL A 27 10.42 1.07 -1.17
C VAL A 27 10.56 2.58 -1.33
N LEU A 28 9.75 3.33 -0.60
CA LEU A 28 10.05 4.73 -0.29
C LEU A 28 10.07 4.92 1.23
N ALA A 29 11.05 4.30 1.88
CA ALA A 29 11.64 4.93 3.05
C ALA A 29 12.58 6.05 2.53
N ALA A 30 12.35 7.30 2.95
CA ALA A 30 13.18 8.50 2.75
C ALA A 30 12.88 9.49 1.59
N GLY A 31 11.79 9.38 0.82
CA GLY A 31 11.45 10.41 -0.18
C GLY A 31 10.71 11.64 0.37
N ALA A 32 9.92 11.48 1.44
CA ALA A 32 8.98 12.52 1.89
C ALA A 32 9.62 13.65 2.74
N ALA A 33 10.90 13.54 3.11
CA ALA A 33 11.53 14.44 4.09
C ALA A 33 12.40 15.57 3.48
N THR A 34 12.78 15.49 2.21
CA THR A 34 13.80 16.42 1.64
C THR A 34 13.28 17.40 0.61
N GLY A 35 12.02 17.31 0.16
CA GLY A 35 11.49 18.22 -0.86
C GLY A 35 12.24 18.15 -2.20
N SER A 36 12.99 17.09 -2.47
CA SER A 36 13.82 16.95 -3.69
C SER A 36 13.04 16.53 -4.94
N PHE A 37 11.70 16.43 -4.89
CA PHE A 37 10.89 16.17 -6.09
C PHE A 37 10.55 17.49 -6.78
N GLY A 38 11.58 18.16 -7.26
CA GLY A 38 11.47 19.35 -8.08
C GLY A 38 12.64 19.39 -9.08
N SER A 39 12.28 19.45 -10.36
CA SER A 39 13.13 19.51 -11.57
C SER A 39 13.54 18.16 -12.17
N GLU A 40 12.86 17.75 -13.26
CA GLU A 40 13.30 16.72 -14.21
C GLU A 40 14.59 17.15 -14.95
N PRO A 41 15.55 16.24 -15.17
CA PRO A 41 16.30 16.22 -16.41
C PRO A 41 15.58 15.31 -17.42
N ASP A 42 15.41 15.85 -18.63
CA ASP A 42 14.84 15.20 -19.80
C ASP A 42 15.74 14.01 -20.21
N HIS A 43 15.40 12.80 -19.75
CA HIS A 43 16.07 11.57 -20.17
C HIS A 43 15.13 10.72 -21.04
N PRO A 44 15.62 10.26 -22.21
CA PRO A 44 14.83 9.36 -23.05
C PRO A 44 14.54 8.05 -22.31
N PRO A 45 13.40 7.39 -22.60
CA PRO A 45 13.04 6.14 -21.94
C PRO A 45 14.15 5.10 -22.14
N ALA A 46 14.66 4.56 -21.03
CA ALA A 46 15.61 3.46 -21.05
C ALA A 46 14.99 2.25 -21.77
N PRO A 47 15.77 1.47 -22.54
CA PRO A 47 15.28 0.26 -23.18
C PRO A 47 14.76 -0.73 -22.12
N PRO A 48 13.77 -1.58 -22.46
CA PRO A 48 13.23 -2.54 -21.51
C PRO A 48 14.34 -3.44 -20.97
N ALA A 49 14.54 -3.41 -19.66
CA ALA A 49 15.49 -4.27 -18.98
C ALA A 49 15.09 -5.73 -19.21
N ARG A 50 16.08 -6.58 -19.53
CA ARG A 50 15.87 -8.02 -19.66
C ARG A 50 15.62 -8.57 -18.24
N SER A 51 14.36 -8.76 -17.88
CA SER A 51 13.97 -9.16 -16.51
C SER A 51 14.33 -10.61 -16.15
N ALA A 52 14.35 -11.53 -17.13
CA ALA A 52 14.66 -12.94 -16.92
C ALA A 52 16.12 -13.24 -16.52
N PRO A 53 17.16 -12.67 -17.18
CA PRO A 53 18.55 -12.96 -16.82
C PRO A 53 18.92 -12.45 -15.43
N VAL A 54 18.43 -11.28 -15.01
CA VAL A 54 18.80 -10.68 -13.72
C VAL A 54 18.44 -11.60 -12.53
N ALA A 55 17.28 -12.26 -12.55
CA ALA A 55 16.89 -13.15 -11.46
C ALA A 55 17.76 -14.43 -11.38
N GLN A 56 18.22 -14.94 -12.52
CA GLN A 56 19.15 -16.07 -12.56
C GLN A 56 20.53 -15.63 -12.08
N ASP A 57 21.05 -14.52 -12.61
CA ASP A 57 22.35 -13.96 -12.23
C ASP A 57 22.43 -13.68 -10.72
N VAL A 58 21.36 -13.12 -10.13
CA VAL A 58 21.27 -12.87 -8.69
C VAL A 58 21.31 -14.18 -7.88
N SER A 59 20.55 -15.20 -8.32
CA SER A 59 20.50 -16.48 -7.61
C SER A 59 21.81 -17.25 -7.71
N GLU A 60 22.46 -17.21 -8.88
CA GLU A 60 23.75 -17.85 -9.13
C GLU A 60 24.86 -17.17 -8.31
N ALA A 61 24.95 -15.84 -8.34
CA ALA A 61 25.93 -15.10 -7.55
C ALA A 61 25.77 -15.34 -6.04
N ALA A 62 24.52 -15.39 -5.54
CA ALA A 62 24.25 -15.72 -4.15
C ALA A 62 24.71 -17.15 -3.79
N ALA A 63 24.45 -18.13 -4.66
CA ALA A 63 24.85 -19.51 -4.44
C ALA A 63 26.37 -19.70 -4.47
N GLU A 64 27.06 -19.06 -5.42
CA GLU A 64 28.52 -19.07 -5.50
C GLU A 64 29.17 -18.42 -4.28
N ALA A 65 28.65 -17.26 -3.84
CA ALA A 65 29.11 -16.61 -2.63
C ALA A 65 28.95 -17.50 -1.41
N LEU A 66 27.82 -18.20 -1.27
CA LEU A 66 27.61 -19.16 -0.18
C LEU A 66 28.63 -20.30 -0.22
N ALA A 67 28.90 -20.86 -1.41
CA ALA A 67 29.87 -21.94 -1.59
C ALA A 67 31.30 -21.50 -1.24
N ASP A 68 31.62 -20.23 -1.47
CA ASP A 68 32.88 -19.58 -1.13
C ASP A 68 32.98 -19.12 0.35
N GLY A 69 31.92 -19.31 1.16
CA GLY A 69 31.86 -18.81 2.54
C GLY A 69 31.73 -17.29 2.65
N LYS A 70 31.26 -16.62 1.60
CA LYS A 70 30.96 -15.18 1.53
C LYS A 70 29.46 -14.93 1.74
N SER A 71 29.08 -13.67 1.93
CA SER A 71 27.70 -13.22 2.10
C SER A 71 26.88 -13.34 0.80
N PRO A 72 25.85 -14.20 0.73
CA PRO A 72 25.00 -14.31 -0.45
C PRO A 72 24.16 -13.04 -0.68
N THR A 73 23.66 -12.45 0.41
CA THR A 73 22.96 -11.16 0.40
C THR A 73 23.78 -10.06 -0.27
N ASP A 74 25.07 -9.91 0.07
CA ASP A 74 25.90 -8.84 -0.50
C ASP A 74 26.24 -9.09 -1.98
N ALA A 75 26.49 -10.34 -2.35
CA ALA A 75 26.67 -10.72 -3.76
C ALA A 75 25.41 -10.43 -4.58
N ALA A 76 24.23 -10.75 -4.05
CA ALA A 76 22.95 -10.43 -4.68
C ALA A 76 22.76 -8.91 -4.82
N ARG A 77 23.05 -8.13 -3.77
CA ARG A 77 22.99 -6.65 -3.81
C ARG A 77 23.90 -6.08 -4.90
N GLU A 78 25.10 -6.62 -5.06
CA GLU A 78 26.05 -6.21 -6.09
C GLU A 78 25.48 -6.46 -7.50
N VAL A 79 24.93 -7.65 -7.78
CA VAL A 79 24.32 -7.96 -9.08
C VAL A 79 23.12 -7.05 -9.36
N VAL A 80 22.22 -6.87 -8.39
CA VAL A 80 21.06 -5.98 -8.54
C VAL A 80 21.49 -4.55 -8.85
N SER A 81 22.50 -4.02 -8.14
CA SER A 81 22.99 -2.65 -8.37
C SER A 81 23.52 -2.42 -9.79
N ARG A 82 24.06 -3.46 -10.44
CA ARG A 82 24.61 -3.41 -11.80
C ARG A 82 23.61 -3.78 -12.89
N SER A 83 22.44 -4.29 -12.52
CA SER A 83 21.43 -4.80 -13.46
C SER A 83 20.71 -3.72 -14.26
N GLY A 84 20.72 -2.47 -13.78
CA GLY A 84 19.91 -1.38 -14.32
C GLY A 84 18.42 -1.47 -13.95
N ASP A 85 18.02 -2.45 -13.13
CA ASP A 85 16.68 -2.50 -12.55
C ASP A 85 16.53 -1.39 -11.50
N ARG A 86 15.87 -0.29 -11.88
CA ARG A 86 15.60 0.86 -11.02
C ARG A 86 14.87 0.50 -9.73
N TRP A 87 14.07 -0.57 -9.75
CA TRP A 87 13.21 -0.95 -8.63
C TRP A 87 13.78 -2.13 -7.84
N GLY A 88 14.77 -2.83 -8.39
CA GLY A 88 15.37 -4.01 -7.80
C GLY A 88 15.92 -3.74 -6.40
N LYS A 89 15.57 -4.60 -5.44
CA LYS A 89 16.09 -4.53 -4.07
C LYS A 89 16.35 -5.93 -3.51
N VAL A 90 17.38 -6.03 -2.67
CA VAL A 90 17.62 -7.22 -1.85
C VAL A 90 17.42 -6.85 -0.39
N TYR A 91 16.60 -7.65 0.28
CA TYR A 91 16.32 -7.58 1.71
C TYR A 91 17.00 -8.75 2.39
N ASP A 92 17.61 -8.55 3.54
CA ASP A 92 17.91 -9.69 4.42
C ASP A 92 16.60 -10.29 5.01
N GLU A 93 16.73 -11.36 5.80
CA GLU A 93 15.58 -12.08 6.36
C GLU A 93 14.73 -11.19 7.29
N GLU A 94 15.37 -10.38 8.13
CA GLU A 94 14.69 -9.49 9.08
C GLU A 94 14.02 -8.33 8.36
N GLU A 95 14.75 -7.67 7.44
CA GLU A 95 14.23 -6.60 6.59
C GLU A 95 13.00 -7.05 5.78
N TYR A 96 13.03 -8.29 5.24
CA TYR A 96 11.92 -8.82 4.47
C TYR A 96 10.72 -9.18 5.36
N ALA A 97 10.96 -9.71 6.56
CA ALA A 97 9.90 -10.00 7.53
C ALA A 97 9.16 -8.73 7.99
N GLU A 98 9.88 -7.64 8.24
CA GLU A 98 9.28 -6.34 8.54
C GLU A 98 8.46 -5.79 7.36
N PHE A 99 8.97 -5.96 6.15
CA PHE A 99 8.29 -5.56 4.93
C PHE A 99 6.98 -6.36 4.72
N GLU A 100 6.99 -7.68 4.94
CA GLU A 100 5.79 -8.51 4.88
C GLU A 100 4.76 -8.10 5.94
N GLN A 101 5.17 -7.86 7.19
CA GLN A 101 4.28 -7.34 8.22
C GLN A 101 3.65 -6.00 7.82
N ALA A 102 4.42 -5.11 7.21
CA ALA A 102 3.90 -3.84 6.75
C ALA A 102 2.83 -4.00 5.65
N LEU A 103 2.97 -4.99 4.76
CA LEU A 103 2.00 -5.36 3.73
C LEU A 103 0.78 -6.08 4.27
N ASP A 104 0.93 -6.88 5.32
CA ASP A 104 -0.18 -7.41 6.11
C ASP A 104 -0.99 -6.30 6.80
N GLY A 105 -0.53 -5.05 6.70
CA GLY A 105 -1.16 -3.91 7.33
C GLY A 105 -0.91 -3.89 8.82
N GLU A 106 0.12 -4.58 9.29
CA GLU A 106 0.42 -4.73 10.70
C GLU A 106 1.61 -3.84 11.09
N TYR A 107 1.70 -3.55 12.38
CA TYR A 107 2.89 -2.97 13.02
C TYR A 107 2.93 -3.37 14.49
N THR A 108 4.14 -3.47 15.05
CA THR A 108 4.33 -3.67 16.49
C THR A 108 4.26 -2.34 17.22
N GLY A 109 3.45 -2.25 18.28
CA GLY A 109 3.36 -1.05 19.11
C GLY A 109 2.29 -1.14 20.19
N VAL A 110 1.89 0.02 20.73
CA VAL A 110 0.89 0.10 21.82
C VAL A 110 -0.45 0.71 21.41
N GLY A 111 -0.61 1.09 20.13
CA GLY A 111 -1.87 1.62 19.61
C GLY A 111 -2.09 3.09 19.96
N LEU A 112 -1.03 3.88 19.92
CA LEU A 112 -1.06 5.33 20.18
C LEU A 112 -0.56 6.11 18.97
N TRP A 113 -1.29 7.15 18.62
CA TRP A 113 -0.79 8.23 17.77
C TRP A 113 -0.53 9.44 18.63
N THR A 114 0.58 10.13 18.35
CA THR A 114 0.98 11.32 19.10
C THR A 114 1.06 12.53 18.19
N ARG A 115 0.80 13.70 18.78
CA ARG A 115 0.93 15.00 18.12
C ARG A 115 1.75 15.91 19.03
N ARG A 116 2.45 16.85 18.41
CA ARG A 116 3.09 17.96 19.13
C ARG A 116 2.03 19.02 19.44
N GLY A 117 1.76 19.23 20.72
CA GLY A 117 0.93 20.31 21.25
C GLY A 117 1.75 21.54 21.63
N ASP A 118 1.10 22.49 22.31
CA ASP A 118 1.67 23.78 22.66
C ASP A 118 2.90 23.66 23.58
N GLY A 119 3.92 24.47 23.29
CA GLY A 119 5.17 24.48 24.06
C GLY A 119 6.03 23.23 23.85
N GLY A 120 5.80 22.46 22.79
CA GLY A 120 6.57 21.24 22.49
C GLY A 120 6.17 20.03 23.31
N ARG A 121 5.01 20.07 23.96
CA ARG A 121 4.43 18.93 24.68
C ARG A 121 3.97 17.87 23.69
N ILE A 122 4.06 16.61 24.10
CA ILE A 122 3.54 15.49 23.31
C ILE A 122 2.19 15.08 23.88
N GLU A 123 1.18 15.07 23.01
CA GLU A 123 -0.19 14.71 23.34
C GLU A 123 -0.61 13.47 22.55
N VAL A 124 -1.48 12.66 23.14
CA VAL A 124 -2.14 11.54 22.48
C VAL A 124 -3.16 12.12 21.51
N ALA A 125 -2.93 11.90 20.22
CA ALA A 125 -3.79 12.36 19.14
C ALA A 125 -4.92 11.36 18.85
N ALA A 126 -4.67 10.07 19.04
CA ALA A 126 -5.67 9.02 18.88
C ALA A 126 -5.21 7.75 19.59
N VAL A 127 -6.17 6.89 19.92
CA VAL A 127 -5.94 5.60 20.56
C VAL A 127 -6.66 4.52 19.76
N GLN A 128 -5.97 3.41 19.50
CA GLN A 128 -6.56 2.27 18.80
C GLN A 128 -7.49 1.52 19.75
N HIS A 129 -8.77 1.47 19.41
CA HIS A 129 -9.76 0.73 20.19
C HIS A 129 -9.39 -0.76 20.33
N GLY A 130 -9.49 -1.29 21.55
CA GLY A 130 -9.10 -2.66 21.89
C GLY A 130 -7.58 -2.92 21.96
N GLY A 131 -6.75 -1.93 21.62
CA GLY A 131 -5.29 -1.99 21.69
C GLY A 131 -4.74 -1.90 23.12
N PRO A 132 -3.42 -2.11 23.31
CA PRO A 132 -2.78 -2.04 24.63
C PRO A 132 -3.04 -0.72 25.37
N ALA A 133 -2.93 0.42 24.69
CA ALA A 133 -3.16 1.72 25.29
C ALA A 133 -4.62 1.97 25.69
N ASP A 134 -5.58 1.54 24.87
CA ASP A 134 -7.01 1.63 25.19
C ASP A 134 -7.35 0.79 26.43
N LYS A 135 -6.86 -0.46 26.47
CA LYS A 135 -7.01 -1.36 27.63
C LYS A 135 -6.39 -0.80 28.92
N ALA A 136 -5.39 0.07 28.80
CA ALA A 136 -4.77 0.76 29.92
C ALA A 136 -5.46 2.08 30.30
N GLY A 137 -6.56 2.46 29.62
CA GLY A 137 -7.32 3.66 29.89
C GLY A 137 -6.63 4.95 29.45
N ILE A 138 -5.75 4.88 28.45
CA ILE A 138 -5.16 6.06 27.80
C ILE A 138 -6.18 6.59 26.79
N HIS A 139 -6.36 7.91 26.76
CA HIS A 139 -7.36 8.58 25.91
C HIS A 139 -6.73 9.69 25.07
N GLU A 140 -7.40 10.08 24.00
CA GLU A 140 -7.08 11.30 23.26
C GLU A 140 -7.02 12.51 24.20
N GLY A 141 -6.02 13.37 23.99
CA GLY A 141 -5.74 14.53 24.83
C GLY A 141 -4.88 14.26 26.05
N ASP A 142 -4.56 12.99 26.37
CA ASP A 142 -3.57 12.68 27.40
C ASP A 142 -2.19 13.21 26.99
N ARG A 143 -1.45 13.76 27.96
CA ARG A 143 -0.07 14.17 27.72
C ARG A 143 0.89 13.02 27.98
N LEU A 144 1.72 12.71 26.99
CA LEU A 144 2.82 11.77 27.12
C LEU A 144 4.08 12.52 27.58
N ARG A 145 4.53 12.25 28.80
CA ARG A 145 5.69 12.92 29.42
C ARG A 145 6.98 12.15 29.25
N SER A 146 6.91 10.82 29.29
CA SER A 146 8.07 9.96 29.14
C SER A 146 7.74 8.61 28.52
N VAL A 147 8.71 8.01 27.86
CA VAL A 147 8.70 6.62 27.37
C VAL A 147 9.97 5.94 27.89
N ASP A 148 9.82 4.83 28.61
CA ASP A 148 10.92 4.10 29.27
C ASP A 148 11.83 5.01 30.11
N GLY A 149 11.21 5.93 30.87
CA GLY A 149 11.91 6.91 31.70
C GLY A 149 12.52 8.09 30.94
N ARG A 150 12.63 8.04 29.61
CA ARG A 150 13.11 9.14 28.79
C ARG A 150 12.02 10.19 28.60
N ARG A 151 12.27 11.44 28.97
CA ARG A 151 11.33 12.56 28.72
C ARG A 151 11.20 12.80 27.22
N VAL A 152 9.98 13.04 26.76
CA VAL A 152 9.67 13.23 25.33
C VAL A 152 9.19 14.64 24.98
N ASP A 153 9.08 15.54 25.96
CA ASP A 153 8.82 16.96 25.67
C ASP A 153 9.94 17.52 24.77
N GLY A 154 9.58 18.15 23.67
CA GLY A 154 10.52 18.69 22.68
C GLY A 154 10.99 17.70 21.61
N SER A 155 10.75 16.40 21.78
CA SER A 155 11.02 15.38 20.75
C SER A 155 10.13 15.57 19.53
N SER A 156 10.61 15.06 18.38
CA SER A 156 9.76 14.97 17.19
C SER A 156 8.71 13.85 17.36
N PRO A 157 7.50 13.97 16.77
CA PRO A 157 6.55 12.86 16.78
C PRO A 157 7.12 11.55 16.23
N ALA A 158 8.02 11.62 15.24
CA ALA A 158 8.70 10.45 14.69
C ALA A 158 9.61 9.76 15.72
N GLU A 159 10.37 10.53 16.51
CA GLU A 159 11.21 9.99 17.58
C GLU A 159 10.36 9.30 18.66
N VAL A 160 9.25 9.92 19.07
CA VAL A 160 8.33 9.34 20.04
C VAL A 160 7.76 8.02 19.53
N VAL A 161 7.35 7.97 18.26
CA VAL A 161 6.84 6.75 17.64
C VAL A 161 7.90 5.65 17.66
N ARG A 162 9.18 5.94 17.36
CA ARG A 162 10.26 4.94 17.47
C ARG A 162 10.39 4.40 18.89
N LEU A 163 10.36 5.25 19.91
CA LEU A 163 10.41 4.80 21.31
C LEU A 163 9.22 3.90 21.68
N LEU A 164 8.01 4.26 21.21
CA LEU A 164 6.80 3.46 21.45
C LEU A 164 6.84 2.10 20.75
N ARG A 165 7.49 2.00 19.59
CA ARG A 165 7.74 0.72 18.88
C ARG A 165 8.84 -0.10 19.52
N GLY A 166 9.79 0.55 20.21
CA GLY A 166 10.92 -0.08 20.86
C GLY A 166 12.15 -0.12 19.96
N ALA A 167 13.23 -0.72 20.47
CA ALA A 167 14.41 -1.03 19.66
C ALA A 167 14.08 -2.10 18.60
N GLU A 168 14.99 -2.33 17.65
CA GLU A 168 14.77 -3.25 16.51
C GLU A 168 14.44 -4.69 16.96
N ASP A 169 14.89 -5.10 18.14
CA ASP A 169 14.58 -6.41 18.75
C ASP A 169 13.26 -6.44 19.55
N ALA A 170 12.57 -5.31 19.70
CA ALA A 170 11.35 -5.20 20.49
C ALA A 170 10.12 -5.71 19.70
N GLY A 171 9.91 -7.01 19.74
CA GLY A 171 8.73 -7.66 19.17
C GLY A 171 7.45 -7.53 20.02
N PRO A 172 6.32 -8.07 19.51
CA PRO A 172 5.10 -8.24 20.29
C PRO A 172 5.36 -8.96 21.62
N GLY A 173 4.72 -8.48 22.70
CA GLY A 173 4.91 -8.98 24.06
C GLY A 173 5.95 -8.23 24.89
N SER A 174 6.88 -7.51 24.25
CA SER A 174 7.84 -6.63 24.93
C SER A 174 7.13 -5.49 25.68
N GLU A 175 7.74 -5.00 26.75
CA GLU A 175 7.15 -3.97 27.60
C GLU A 175 7.63 -2.56 27.25
N VAL A 176 6.77 -1.58 27.48
CA VAL A 176 7.08 -0.14 27.43
C VAL A 176 6.38 0.59 28.56
N THR A 177 7.10 1.45 29.26
CA THR A 177 6.60 2.22 30.39
C THR A 177 6.35 3.67 30.00
N LEU A 178 5.09 4.08 30.03
CA LEU A 178 4.66 5.44 29.68
C LEU A 178 4.40 6.27 30.92
N GLY A 179 4.98 7.48 30.97
CA GLY A 179 4.63 8.51 31.95
C GLY A 179 3.56 9.43 31.36
N LEU A 180 2.39 9.50 31.98
CA LEU A 180 1.19 10.14 31.45
C LEU A 180 0.67 11.25 32.39
N GLU A 181 -0.05 12.21 31.82
CA GLU A 181 -0.68 13.32 32.54
C GLU A 181 -2.04 13.67 31.92
N ARG A 182 -3.06 13.84 32.78
CA ARG A 182 -4.41 14.31 32.43
C ARG A 182 -4.88 15.30 33.48
N GLY A 183 -4.95 16.58 33.12
CA GLY A 183 -5.22 17.66 34.07
C GLY A 183 -4.18 17.66 35.20
N LYS A 184 -4.61 17.50 36.45
CA LYS A 184 -3.71 17.43 37.62
C LYS A 184 -3.20 16.01 37.93
N ARG A 185 -3.75 14.99 37.28
CA ARG A 185 -3.39 13.59 37.53
C ARG A 185 -2.17 13.21 36.71
N THR A 186 -1.21 12.59 37.37
CA THR A 186 -0.02 12.04 36.72
C THR A 186 0.16 10.59 37.12
N TRP A 187 0.45 9.71 36.18
CA TRP A 187 0.64 8.29 36.47
C TRP A 187 1.62 7.65 35.48
N THR A 188 2.04 6.44 35.83
CA THR A 188 2.85 5.59 34.96
C THR A 188 2.03 4.37 34.57
N SER A 189 2.15 3.93 33.32
CA SER A 189 1.50 2.72 32.83
C SER A 189 2.51 1.88 32.05
N THR A 190 2.68 0.63 32.44
CA THR A 190 3.47 -0.34 31.67
C THR A 190 2.54 -1.09 30.73
N LEU A 191 2.81 -1.01 29.44
CA LEU A 191 2.05 -1.64 28.37
C LEU A 191 2.88 -2.75 27.76
N ARG A 192 2.20 -3.80 27.29
CA ARG A 192 2.82 -4.79 26.41
C ARG A 192 2.56 -4.39 24.95
N ARG A 193 3.62 -4.33 24.14
CA ARG A 193 3.49 -4.14 22.70
C ARG A 193 2.70 -5.31 22.11
N ALA A 194 1.88 -5.01 21.12
CA ALA A 194 1.11 -5.99 20.37
C ALA A 194 1.28 -5.74 18.88
N THR A 195 1.01 -6.76 18.09
CA THR A 195 0.78 -6.61 16.65
C THR A 195 -0.56 -5.91 16.45
N LEU A 196 -0.56 -4.78 15.74
CA LEU A 196 -1.71 -3.90 15.56
C LEU A 196 -1.95 -3.61 14.09
N ALA A 197 -3.21 -3.52 13.70
CA ALA A 197 -3.60 -3.19 12.33
C ALA A 197 -3.49 -1.68 12.08
N LYS A 198 -2.92 -1.30 10.93
CA LYS A 198 -2.91 0.04 10.36
C LYS A 198 -4.29 0.33 9.78
N GLN A 199 -4.80 1.53 10.04
CA GLN A 199 -5.98 2.03 9.34
C GLN A 199 -5.55 2.62 8.00
N THR A 200 -5.62 1.82 6.93
CA THR A 200 -5.24 2.23 5.58
C THR A 200 -6.42 2.77 4.76
N VAL A 201 -7.65 2.54 5.23
CA VAL A 201 -8.89 3.09 4.65
C VAL A 201 -9.58 3.96 5.69
N SER A 202 -9.92 5.19 5.31
CA SER A 202 -10.68 6.13 6.15
C SER A 202 -11.85 6.73 5.38
N VAL A 203 -12.92 7.06 6.09
CA VAL A 203 -14.18 7.54 5.51
C VAL A 203 -14.54 8.89 6.12
N ARG A 204 -14.97 9.83 5.28
CA ARG A 204 -15.56 11.10 5.70
C ARG A 204 -16.79 11.39 4.86
N ASP A 205 -17.91 11.66 5.51
CA ASP A 205 -19.13 12.14 4.84
C ASP A 205 -19.16 13.67 4.87
N PHE A 206 -19.67 14.26 3.79
CA PHE A 206 -19.91 15.69 3.67
C PHE A 206 -21.40 15.99 3.56
N GLU A 207 -21.79 17.19 3.95
CA GLU A 207 -23.18 17.65 3.90
C GLU A 207 -23.77 17.73 2.48
N ASP A 208 -22.93 17.78 1.45
CA ASP A 208 -23.35 17.85 0.03
C ASP A 208 -23.70 16.48 -0.59
N GLY A 209 -23.76 15.42 0.21
CA GLY A 209 -24.02 14.07 -0.30
C GLY A 209 -22.77 13.38 -0.86
N THR A 210 -21.57 13.82 -0.52
CA THR A 210 -20.33 13.14 -0.90
C THR A 210 -19.84 12.24 0.23
N ARG A 211 -19.45 11.00 -0.10
CA ARG A 211 -18.59 10.18 0.76
C ARG A 211 -17.16 10.14 0.21
N LEU A 212 -16.21 10.65 0.98
CA LEU A 212 -14.79 10.44 0.78
C LEU A 212 -14.39 9.06 1.31
N VAL A 213 -13.77 8.25 0.45
CA VAL A 213 -13.07 7.03 0.84
C VAL A 213 -11.60 7.25 0.52
N LYS A 214 -10.78 7.49 1.54
CA LYS A 214 -9.33 7.67 1.37
C LYS A 214 -8.62 6.36 1.60
N VAL A 215 -7.78 5.96 0.64
CA VAL A 215 -6.93 4.76 0.73
C VAL A 215 -5.48 5.21 0.74
N SER A 216 -4.77 5.05 1.86
CA SER A 216 -3.37 5.49 2.00
C SER A 216 -2.35 4.46 1.52
N ALA A 217 -2.71 3.17 1.55
CA ALA A 217 -1.91 2.06 1.03
C ALA A 217 -2.80 0.83 0.78
N PHE A 218 -2.39 -0.07 -0.11
CA PHE A 218 -3.04 -1.36 -0.33
C PHE A 218 -2.36 -2.45 0.50
N THR A 219 -2.80 -2.59 1.74
CA THR A 219 -2.40 -3.67 2.64
C THR A 219 -3.46 -4.75 2.66
N LYS A 220 -3.15 -5.90 3.27
CA LYS A 220 -4.09 -7.01 3.38
C LYS A 220 -5.42 -6.54 4.01
N GLY A 221 -6.51 -6.89 3.34
CA GLY A 221 -7.87 -6.48 3.72
C GLY A 221 -8.31 -5.09 3.25
N SER A 222 -7.43 -4.24 2.72
CA SER A 222 -7.79 -2.91 2.23
C SER A 222 -8.91 -2.94 1.18
N GLY A 223 -8.90 -3.90 0.25
CA GLY A 223 -9.94 -4.04 -0.76
C GLY A 223 -11.32 -4.35 -0.15
N THR A 224 -11.34 -5.16 0.91
CA THR A 224 -12.56 -5.45 1.68
C THR A 224 -13.08 -4.21 2.41
N GLU A 225 -12.19 -3.43 3.03
CA GLU A 225 -12.58 -2.20 3.73
C GLU A 225 -13.08 -1.11 2.75
N VAL A 226 -12.49 -0.99 1.56
CA VAL A 226 -13.01 -0.12 0.49
C VAL A 226 -14.43 -0.54 0.10
N ARG A 227 -14.67 -1.84 -0.14
CA ARG A 227 -16.01 -2.35 -0.46
C ARG A 227 -17.02 -2.01 0.62
N LYS A 228 -16.70 -2.27 1.89
CA LYS A 228 -17.56 -1.92 3.03
C LYS A 228 -17.86 -0.43 3.08
N ALA A 229 -16.86 0.43 2.88
CA ALA A 229 -17.02 1.89 2.90
C ALA A 229 -17.99 2.38 1.81
N VAL A 230 -17.91 1.78 0.61
CA VAL A 230 -18.77 2.07 -0.54
C VAL A 230 -20.19 1.55 -0.32
N GLU A 231 -20.34 0.32 0.18
CA GLU A 231 -21.65 -0.28 0.46
C GLU A 231 -22.39 0.43 1.60
N ALA A 232 -21.67 0.85 2.63
CA ALA A 232 -22.21 1.59 3.76
C ALA A 232 -22.52 3.07 3.43
N ALA A 233 -22.25 3.54 2.20
CA ALA A 233 -22.51 4.93 1.82
C ALA A 233 -24.01 5.22 1.90
N PRO A 234 -24.46 6.36 2.47
CA PRO A 234 -25.88 6.60 2.58
C PRO A 234 -26.51 6.73 1.20
N ALA A 235 -27.82 6.49 1.10
CA ALA A 235 -28.52 6.54 -0.18
C ALA A 235 -28.32 7.91 -0.85
N GLY A 236 -28.20 7.91 -2.18
CA GLY A 236 -27.97 9.12 -2.98
C GLY A 236 -26.53 9.68 -2.91
N HIS A 237 -25.67 9.19 -2.01
CA HIS A 237 -24.30 9.71 -1.94
C HIS A 237 -23.44 9.26 -3.12
N GLY A 238 -22.74 10.22 -3.73
CA GLY A 238 -21.62 9.97 -4.64
C GLY A 238 -20.36 9.58 -3.87
N ILE A 239 -19.44 8.89 -4.54
CA ILE A 239 -18.17 8.46 -3.96
C ILE A 239 -17.03 9.30 -4.50
N LEU A 240 -16.21 9.81 -3.59
CA LEU A 240 -14.92 10.41 -3.88
C LEU A 240 -13.83 9.47 -3.36
N LEU A 241 -13.15 8.77 -4.26
CA LEU A 241 -12.04 7.86 -3.92
C LEU A 241 -10.72 8.64 -3.91
N ASP A 242 -10.11 8.83 -2.74
CA ASP A 242 -8.86 9.57 -2.60
C ASP A 242 -7.64 8.65 -2.53
N LEU A 243 -6.84 8.68 -3.60
CA LEU A 243 -5.58 7.93 -3.76
C LEU A 243 -4.35 8.84 -3.70
N ARG A 244 -4.50 10.12 -3.32
CA ARG A 244 -3.39 11.06 -3.19
C ARG A 244 -2.40 10.58 -2.11
N GLY A 245 -1.12 10.59 -2.45
CA GLY A 245 -0.03 10.10 -1.60
C GLY A 245 0.01 8.57 -1.41
N ASN A 246 -0.83 7.80 -2.10
CA ASN A 246 -0.83 6.35 -2.00
C ASN A 246 0.24 5.73 -2.90
N SER A 247 1.30 5.19 -2.29
CA SER A 247 2.44 4.59 -3.00
C SER A 247 2.18 3.18 -3.55
N GLY A 248 0.95 2.67 -3.46
CA GLY A 248 0.56 1.34 -3.94
C GLY A 248 0.47 0.30 -2.82
N GLY A 249 0.99 -0.90 -3.08
CA GLY A 249 0.92 -2.06 -2.18
C GLY A 249 0.59 -3.36 -2.91
N LEU A 250 -0.21 -4.20 -2.27
CA LEU A 250 -0.65 -5.49 -2.79
C LEU A 250 -1.56 -5.31 -4.02
N VAL A 251 -1.18 -5.96 -5.12
CA VAL A 251 -1.95 -5.87 -6.38
C VAL A 251 -3.34 -6.48 -6.23
N ALA A 252 -3.44 -7.60 -5.51
CA ALA A 252 -4.71 -8.27 -5.25
C ALA A 252 -5.70 -7.34 -4.53
N GLU A 253 -5.23 -6.57 -3.55
CA GLU A 253 -6.06 -5.64 -2.77
C GLU A 253 -6.54 -4.45 -3.62
N ALA A 254 -5.72 -3.98 -4.56
CA ALA A 254 -6.15 -2.97 -5.52
C ALA A 254 -7.19 -3.50 -6.53
N VAL A 255 -7.06 -4.76 -6.97
CA VAL A 255 -8.07 -5.43 -7.82
C VAL A 255 -9.38 -5.64 -7.05
N ASP A 256 -9.30 -6.03 -5.78
CA ASP A 256 -10.46 -6.18 -4.91
C ASP A 256 -11.15 -4.83 -4.65
N ALA A 257 -10.37 -3.77 -4.44
CA ALA A 257 -10.88 -2.40 -4.36
C ALA A 257 -11.53 -1.95 -5.69
N ALA A 258 -10.95 -2.25 -6.85
CA ALA A 258 -11.56 -1.97 -8.16
C ALA A 258 -12.92 -2.68 -8.29
N SER A 259 -13.01 -3.90 -7.77
CA SER A 259 -14.23 -4.71 -7.77
C SER A 259 -15.35 -4.11 -6.91
N ALA A 260 -15.07 -3.16 -6.01
CA ALA A 260 -16.10 -2.43 -5.29
C ALA A 260 -16.89 -1.48 -6.22
N PHE A 261 -16.30 -1.09 -7.36
CA PHE A 261 -16.86 -0.11 -8.29
C PHE A 261 -17.22 -0.70 -9.66
N LEU A 262 -16.84 -1.95 -9.92
CA LEU A 262 -17.00 -2.65 -11.19
C LEU A 262 -17.80 -3.94 -11.01
N ASP A 263 -18.66 -4.27 -11.98
CA ASP A 263 -19.35 -5.56 -12.03
C ASP A 263 -18.61 -6.58 -12.92
N GLY A 264 -17.36 -6.83 -12.56
CA GLY A 264 -16.44 -7.67 -13.32
C GLY A 264 -15.76 -6.98 -14.51
N GLY A 265 -15.08 -7.79 -15.32
CA GLY A 265 -14.30 -7.33 -16.48
C GLY A 265 -12.82 -7.07 -16.15
N LEU A 266 -12.05 -6.71 -17.18
CA LEU A 266 -10.61 -6.51 -17.10
C LEU A 266 -10.27 -5.28 -16.23
N VAL A 267 -9.34 -5.44 -15.30
CA VAL A 267 -8.75 -4.38 -14.46
C VAL A 267 -7.35 -4.02 -14.98
N ALA A 268 -6.52 -5.01 -15.26
CA ALA A 268 -5.20 -4.79 -15.85
C ALA A 268 -4.72 -6.07 -16.54
N THR A 269 -3.78 -5.92 -17.47
CA THR A 269 -2.92 -7.01 -17.91
C THR A 269 -1.52 -6.80 -17.42
N TYR A 270 -0.76 -7.87 -17.23
CA TYR A 270 0.64 -7.78 -16.87
C TYR A 270 1.42 -8.89 -17.56
N ASP A 271 2.69 -8.64 -17.85
CA ASP A 271 3.60 -9.66 -18.35
C ASP A 271 4.56 -10.12 -17.26
N VAL A 272 4.88 -11.41 -17.26
CA VAL A 272 5.94 -12.00 -16.43
C VAL A 272 6.80 -12.83 -17.35
N ARG A 273 8.05 -12.41 -17.55
CA ARG A 273 9.01 -13.15 -18.41
C ARG A 273 8.45 -13.48 -19.81
N GLY A 274 7.67 -12.56 -20.38
CA GLY A 274 7.04 -12.71 -21.70
C GLY A 274 5.67 -13.39 -21.72
N GLU A 275 5.21 -13.95 -20.60
CA GLU A 275 3.85 -14.50 -20.48
C GLU A 275 2.87 -13.42 -20.02
N GLN A 276 1.90 -13.08 -20.88
CA GLN A 276 0.84 -12.15 -20.52
C GLN A 276 -0.22 -12.82 -19.64
N ARG A 277 -0.65 -12.10 -18.61
CA ARG A 277 -1.70 -12.48 -17.67
C ARG A 277 -2.69 -11.33 -17.52
N ALA A 278 -3.90 -11.66 -17.06
CA ALA A 278 -4.98 -10.69 -16.90
C ALA A 278 -5.57 -10.75 -15.49
N LEU A 279 -5.81 -9.58 -14.92
CA LEU A 279 -6.48 -9.37 -13.64
C LEU A 279 -7.90 -8.89 -13.91
N HIS A 280 -8.88 -9.54 -13.29
CA HIS A 280 -10.29 -9.25 -13.50
C HIS A 280 -10.95 -8.84 -12.19
N ALA A 281 -11.88 -7.90 -12.28
CA ALA A 281 -12.73 -7.54 -11.16
C ALA A 281 -13.68 -8.69 -10.82
N ILE A 282 -14.00 -8.81 -9.53
CA ILE A 282 -15.06 -9.67 -9.01
C ILE A 282 -16.41 -8.96 -9.26
N ARG A 283 -17.43 -9.73 -9.65
CA ARG A 283 -18.79 -9.23 -9.85
C ARG A 283 -19.45 -8.76 -8.56
N GLY A 284 -20.48 -7.92 -8.67
CA GLY A 284 -21.25 -7.38 -7.55
C GLY A 284 -20.74 -6.05 -7.01
N GLY A 285 -19.97 -5.29 -7.80
CA GLY A 285 -19.56 -3.93 -7.46
C GLY A 285 -20.70 -2.91 -7.61
N GLN A 286 -20.57 -1.79 -6.90
CA GLN A 286 -21.50 -0.67 -6.97
C GLN A 286 -21.20 0.21 -8.20
N THR A 287 -21.88 -0.06 -9.30
CA THR A 287 -21.66 0.62 -10.59
C THR A 287 -22.53 1.85 -10.81
N SER A 288 -23.59 2.04 -10.02
CA SER A 288 -24.60 3.06 -10.29
C SER A 288 -24.30 4.40 -9.62
N ARG A 289 -23.60 4.41 -8.47
CA ARG A 289 -23.23 5.66 -7.79
C ARG A 289 -22.23 6.50 -8.61
N PRO A 290 -22.36 7.83 -8.64
CA PRO A 290 -21.33 8.72 -9.15
C PRO A 290 -19.98 8.45 -8.47
N LEU A 291 -18.91 8.48 -9.26
CA LEU A 291 -17.56 8.19 -8.77
C LEU A 291 -16.56 9.16 -9.39
N VAL A 292 -15.77 9.80 -8.52
CA VAL A 292 -14.60 10.58 -8.89
C VAL A 292 -13.39 10.03 -8.13
N VAL A 293 -12.23 9.96 -8.78
CA VAL A 293 -10.97 9.52 -8.18
C VAL A 293 -10.02 10.71 -8.07
N LEU A 294 -9.50 10.97 -6.87
CA LEU A 294 -8.44 11.94 -6.64
C LEU A 294 -7.07 11.28 -6.70
N VAL A 295 -6.17 11.89 -7.46
CA VAL A 295 -4.79 11.42 -7.64
C VAL A 295 -3.80 12.57 -7.54
N ASP A 296 -2.54 12.26 -7.23
CA ASP A 296 -1.43 13.21 -7.29
C ASP A 296 -0.13 12.52 -7.71
N GLY A 297 0.98 13.27 -7.74
CA GLY A 297 2.31 12.72 -8.02
C GLY A 297 2.81 11.67 -7.01
N GLY A 298 2.13 11.52 -5.86
CA GLY A 298 2.39 10.46 -4.88
C GLY A 298 1.56 9.20 -5.13
N THR A 299 0.53 9.25 -5.97
CA THR A 299 -0.22 8.07 -6.42
C THR A 299 0.69 7.19 -7.28
N MET A 300 0.92 5.94 -6.86
CA MET A 300 1.90 5.07 -7.48
C MET A 300 1.43 3.62 -7.59
N SER A 301 1.88 2.93 -8.64
CA SER A 301 1.85 1.48 -8.82
C SER A 301 0.46 0.86 -8.66
N ALA A 302 0.16 0.07 -7.61
CA ALA A 302 -1.18 -0.52 -7.44
C ALA A 302 -2.31 0.54 -7.38
N ALA A 303 -2.02 1.75 -6.89
CA ALA A 303 -2.97 2.86 -6.91
C ALA A 303 -3.19 3.42 -8.33
N GLU A 304 -2.13 3.47 -9.14
CA GLU A 304 -2.23 3.85 -10.57
C GLU A 304 -2.98 2.80 -11.39
N LEU A 305 -2.80 1.51 -11.06
CA LEU A 305 -3.56 0.42 -11.65
C LEU A 305 -5.06 0.59 -11.38
N LEU A 306 -5.45 0.87 -10.13
CA LEU A 306 -6.84 1.13 -9.77
C LEU A 306 -7.40 2.36 -10.50
N ALA A 307 -6.70 3.49 -10.43
CA ALA A 307 -7.12 4.74 -11.09
C ALA A 307 -7.28 4.55 -12.59
N GLY A 308 -6.27 3.97 -13.25
CA GLY A 308 -6.28 3.70 -14.69
C GLY A 308 -7.36 2.70 -15.11
N ALA A 309 -7.63 1.68 -14.29
CA ALA A 309 -8.71 0.73 -14.56
C ALA A 309 -10.09 1.38 -14.51
N LEU A 310 -10.35 2.25 -13.53
CA LEU A 310 -11.61 2.96 -13.41
C LEU A 310 -11.77 4.01 -14.52
N GLN A 311 -10.69 4.71 -14.88
CA GLN A 311 -10.68 5.69 -15.95
C GLN A 311 -10.94 5.05 -17.31
N ASP A 312 -10.17 4.02 -17.69
CA ASP A 312 -10.27 3.38 -19.01
C ASP A 312 -11.61 2.70 -19.26
N ARG A 313 -12.29 2.31 -18.17
CA ARG A 313 -13.62 1.71 -18.23
C ARG A 313 -14.74 2.75 -18.22
N GLY A 314 -14.41 4.04 -18.25
CA GLY A 314 -15.37 5.13 -18.13
C GLY A 314 -16.16 5.11 -16.83
N ARG A 315 -15.64 4.45 -15.78
CA ARG A 315 -16.34 4.26 -14.51
C ARG A 315 -16.19 5.46 -13.59
N ALA A 316 -15.07 6.18 -13.68
CA ALA A 316 -14.80 7.35 -12.86
C ALA A 316 -14.15 8.46 -13.68
N VAL A 317 -14.38 9.71 -13.27
CA VAL A 317 -13.56 10.84 -13.67
C VAL A 317 -12.37 10.93 -12.72
N VAL A 318 -11.16 11.01 -13.27
CA VAL A 318 -9.91 11.18 -12.51
C VAL A 318 -9.57 12.67 -12.43
N VAL A 319 -9.36 13.17 -11.22
CA VAL A 319 -9.10 14.59 -10.94
C VAL A 319 -7.82 14.72 -10.13
N GLY A 320 -6.95 15.68 -10.45
CA GLY A 320 -5.74 15.95 -9.68
C GLY A 320 -4.54 16.27 -10.55
N SER A 321 -3.36 15.75 -10.20
CA SER A 321 -2.13 15.88 -11.02
C SER A 321 -1.72 14.53 -11.64
N ARG A 322 -0.78 14.56 -12.59
CA ARG A 322 -0.18 13.33 -13.16
C ARG A 322 0.39 12.46 -12.05
N THR A 323 0.14 11.15 -12.12
CA THR A 323 0.65 10.17 -11.14
C THR A 323 2.10 9.79 -11.39
N PHE A 324 2.69 9.01 -10.49
CA PHE A 324 4.13 8.79 -10.43
C PHE A 324 4.73 8.04 -11.64
N GLY A 325 4.02 7.06 -12.21
CA GLY A 325 4.45 6.30 -13.36
C GLY A 325 5.27 5.05 -13.05
N LYS A 326 4.93 4.29 -12.00
CA LYS A 326 5.55 2.98 -11.74
C LYS A 326 4.70 1.87 -12.36
N GLY A 327 5.08 1.45 -13.56
CA GLY A 327 4.39 0.42 -14.35
C GLY A 327 5.01 -0.98 -14.27
N SER A 328 6.13 -1.14 -13.57
CA SER A 328 6.87 -2.40 -13.41
C SER A 328 6.25 -3.32 -12.37
N VAL A 329 6.17 -4.62 -12.66
CA VAL A 329 5.78 -5.68 -11.72
C VAL A 329 7.03 -6.26 -11.08
N GLN A 330 7.03 -6.42 -9.76
CA GLN A 330 8.13 -7.06 -9.05
C GLN A 330 7.71 -8.40 -8.45
N MET A 331 8.66 -9.33 -8.35
CA MET A 331 8.46 -10.61 -7.68
C MET A 331 9.60 -10.91 -6.71
N PRO A 332 9.27 -11.37 -5.49
CA PRO A 332 10.27 -11.83 -4.54
C PRO A 332 10.88 -13.16 -4.98
N THR A 333 12.20 -13.26 -4.87
CA THR A 333 13.00 -14.48 -5.10
C THR A 333 13.80 -14.75 -3.84
N ARG A 334 13.51 -15.85 -3.14
CA ARG A 334 14.26 -16.25 -1.94
C ARG A 334 15.63 -16.80 -2.34
N LEU A 335 16.65 -16.39 -1.60
CA LEU A 335 18.05 -16.76 -1.80
C LEU A 335 18.48 -17.83 -0.78
N PRO A 336 19.64 -18.49 -0.98
CA PRO A 336 20.08 -19.61 -0.15
C PRO A 336 20.27 -19.31 1.34
N ASP A 337 20.55 -18.05 1.71
CA ASP A 337 20.72 -17.59 3.09
C ASP A 337 19.43 -17.08 3.74
N GLY A 338 18.27 -17.21 3.08
CA GLY A 338 16.99 -16.72 3.57
C GLY A 338 16.66 -15.29 3.16
N SER A 339 17.63 -14.54 2.63
CA SER A 339 17.41 -13.20 2.07
C SER A 339 16.50 -13.25 0.82
N VAL A 340 15.96 -12.10 0.43
CA VAL A 340 14.99 -12.00 -0.66
C VAL A 340 15.35 -10.89 -1.64
N ALA A 341 15.46 -11.24 -2.92
CA ALA A 341 15.58 -10.29 -4.02
C ALA A 341 14.20 -9.99 -4.63
N GLU A 342 13.74 -8.75 -4.54
CA GLU A 342 12.53 -8.26 -5.19
C GLU A 342 12.90 -7.60 -6.53
N LEU A 343 12.66 -8.32 -7.63
CA LEU A 343 13.16 -7.98 -8.96
C LEU A 343 12.02 -7.68 -9.92
N THR A 344 12.23 -6.73 -10.83
CA THR A 344 11.30 -6.44 -11.92
C THR A 344 11.20 -7.63 -12.86
N VAL A 345 9.99 -8.17 -13.03
CA VAL A 345 9.71 -9.33 -13.90
C VAL A 345 8.97 -9.00 -15.18
N GLY A 346 8.43 -7.79 -15.28
CA GLY A 346 7.67 -7.31 -16.43
C GLY A 346 6.91 -6.03 -16.13
N HIS A 347 5.93 -5.70 -16.97
CA HIS A 347 5.13 -4.47 -16.83
C HIS A 347 3.63 -4.75 -16.88
N TYR A 348 2.84 -3.87 -16.27
CA TYR A 348 1.39 -3.89 -16.42
C TYR A 348 0.89 -2.83 -17.40
N ARG A 349 -0.31 -3.09 -17.92
CA ARG A 349 -1.08 -2.22 -18.79
C ARG A 349 -2.50 -2.11 -18.26
N THR A 350 -3.07 -0.92 -18.35
CA THR A 350 -4.47 -0.66 -18.00
C THR A 350 -5.41 -1.31 -19.04
N PRO A 351 -6.74 -1.33 -18.82
CA PRO A 351 -7.69 -2.01 -19.71
C PRO A 351 -7.65 -1.56 -21.18
N SER A 352 -7.31 -0.29 -21.46
CA SER A 352 -7.13 0.22 -22.83
C SER A 352 -5.82 -0.22 -23.50
N GLY A 353 -4.95 -0.94 -22.77
CA GLY A 353 -3.62 -1.32 -23.23
C GLY A 353 -2.54 -0.25 -22.98
N ARG A 354 -2.87 0.85 -22.31
CA ARG A 354 -1.91 1.92 -21.97
C ARG A 354 -0.85 1.41 -20.97
N GLY A 355 0.41 1.61 -21.31
CA GLY A 355 1.54 1.41 -20.40
C GLY A 355 1.69 2.59 -19.44
N VAL A 356 1.95 2.29 -18.16
CA VAL A 356 2.05 3.29 -17.08
C VAL A 356 3.50 3.69 -16.77
N ASP A 357 4.46 2.82 -17.08
CA ASP A 357 5.87 3.01 -16.69
C ASP A 357 6.48 4.27 -17.32
N GLY A 358 7.04 5.14 -16.46
CA GLY A 358 7.62 6.43 -16.83
C GLY A 358 6.62 7.51 -17.25
N ARG A 359 5.31 7.20 -17.33
CA ARG A 359 4.28 8.13 -17.82
C ARG A 359 3.22 8.48 -16.79
N GLY A 360 2.86 7.51 -15.95
CA GLY A 360 1.74 7.63 -15.03
C GLY A 360 0.38 7.62 -15.72
N ILE A 361 -0.64 7.92 -14.92
CA ILE A 361 -2.01 8.19 -15.30
C ILE A 361 -2.16 9.71 -15.38
N THR A 362 -2.64 10.19 -16.53
CA THR A 362 -3.00 11.60 -16.71
C THR A 362 -4.45 11.78 -16.25
N PRO A 363 -4.75 12.71 -15.32
CA PRO A 363 -6.11 12.95 -14.87
C PRO A 363 -6.97 13.52 -16.02
N ASP A 364 -8.28 13.24 -15.98
CA ASP A 364 -9.25 13.81 -16.92
C ASP A 364 -9.44 15.32 -16.68
N LEU A 365 -9.27 15.75 -15.42
CA LEU A 365 -9.27 17.15 -15.01
C LEU A 365 -8.05 17.45 -14.14
N VAL A 366 -7.16 18.31 -14.66
CA VAL A 366 -6.01 18.78 -13.89
C VAL A 366 -6.44 19.73 -12.79
N ALA A 367 -5.99 19.48 -11.56
CA ALA A 367 -6.25 20.29 -10.39
C ALA A 367 -5.12 20.10 -9.35
N ASP A 368 -4.33 21.15 -9.12
CA ASP A 368 -3.27 21.13 -8.11
C ASP A 368 -3.82 21.64 -6.77
N GLU A 369 -4.25 22.91 -6.74
CA GLU A 369 -4.95 23.50 -5.60
C GLU A 369 -6.46 23.19 -5.65
N ASP A 370 -7.06 23.03 -4.47
CA ASP A 370 -8.50 22.74 -4.30
C ASP A 370 -9.02 21.51 -5.06
N ALA A 371 -8.15 20.53 -5.36
CA ALA A 371 -8.50 19.33 -6.11
C ALA A 371 -9.73 18.60 -5.52
N GLU A 372 -9.84 18.53 -4.19
CA GLU A 372 -11.00 17.95 -3.51
C GLU A 372 -12.30 18.72 -3.78
N ALA A 373 -12.26 20.06 -3.69
CA ALA A 373 -13.43 20.89 -3.95
C ALA A 373 -13.87 20.76 -5.41
N ARG A 374 -12.92 20.81 -6.35
CA ARG A 374 -13.19 20.59 -7.78
C ARG A 374 -13.77 19.22 -8.06
N ALA A 375 -13.22 18.17 -7.46
CA ALA A 375 -13.71 16.81 -7.61
C ALA A 375 -15.13 16.64 -7.06
N ARG A 376 -15.46 17.30 -5.94
CA ARG A 376 -16.84 17.36 -5.42
C ARG A 376 -17.76 18.09 -6.39
N THR A 377 -17.33 19.21 -6.99
CA THR A 377 -18.11 19.88 -8.04
C THR A 377 -18.37 18.94 -9.22
N VAL A 378 -17.36 18.23 -9.72
CA VAL A 378 -17.53 17.22 -10.78
C VAL A 378 -18.55 16.16 -10.37
N LEU A 379 -18.44 15.65 -9.14
CA LEU A 379 -19.33 14.62 -8.61
C LEU A 379 -20.80 15.07 -8.59
N THR A 380 -21.08 16.34 -8.26
CA THR A 380 -22.45 16.90 -8.31
C THR A 380 -22.99 16.97 -9.74
N GLY A 381 -22.13 17.17 -10.75
CA GLY A 381 -22.50 17.23 -12.16
C GLY A 381 -22.74 15.87 -12.82
N LEU A 382 -22.22 14.78 -12.26
CA LEU A 382 -22.42 13.43 -12.80
C LEU A 382 -23.86 12.91 -12.62
N GLY A 383 -24.65 13.54 -11.75
CA GLY A 383 -26.06 13.21 -11.50
C GLY A 383 -26.28 11.79 -10.96
N PRO A 384 -27.49 11.43 -10.48
CA PRO A 384 -27.82 10.02 -10.31
C PRO A 384 -27.81 9.32 -11.69
N PRO A 385 -27.47 8.02 -11.75
CA PRO A 385 -27.52 7.27 -13.01
C PRO A 385 -28.93 7.39 -13.60
N SER A 386 -29.01 7.81 -14.86
CA SER A 386 -30.24 7.91 -15.64
C SER A 386 -30.88 6.56 -15.91
#